data_AF-A0A6A3IQI1-F1
#
_entry.id   AF-A0A6A3IQI1-F1
#
_cell.length_a   1.000
_cell.length_b   1.000
_cell.length_c   1.000
_cell.angle_alpha   90.00
_cell.angle_beta   90.00
_cell.angle_gamma   90.00
#
_symmetry.space_group_name_H-M   'P 1'
#
loop_
_entity.id
_entity.type
_entity.pdbx_description
1 polymer ?
#
loop_
_entity_poly.entity_id
_entity_poly.type
_entity_poly.pdbx_seq_one_letter_code
_entity_poly.pdbx_strand_id
1 'polypeptide(L)'
;MSTKALIPGNSQRARSTALNAFERFAVSEGLTVKGICELVGGDSTGDVLYIVLDKFAVYLAFKESSKGSLLSKNSVASYFGNVKNHLLELFPALSAVSGRRLHKIASILDKYCSKRDTEFTHQAPPCTKSDLRSLSSVMLKRAASAHDYHDVALLNCNELT
;
A
#
# COMPACT_ATOMS: atom_id res chain seq x y z
N MET A 1 -15.96 37.01 -3.55
CA MET A 1 -15.97 36.35 -2.23
C MET A 1 -15.10 35.10 -2.28
N SER A 2 -14.15 34.95 -1.35
CA SER A 2 -13.14 33.88 -1.35
C SER A 2 -13.73 32.59 -0.79
N THR A 3 -13.81 31.55 -1.61
CA THR A 3 -14.33 30.21 -1.24
C THR A 3 -13.44 29.46 -0.23
N LYS A 4 -12.30 30.05 0.17
CA LYS A 4 -11.41 29.49 1.20
C LYS A 4 -12.00 29.53 2.62
N ALA A 5 -13.08 30.29 2.85
CA ALA A 5 -13.67 30.51 4.18
C ALA A 5 -14.69 29.43 4.63
N LEU A 6 -14.98 28.41 3.81
CA LEU A 6 -16.00 27.40 4.11
C LEU A 6 -15.44 26.01 4.40
N ILE A 7 -14.12 25.87 4.52
CA ILE A 7 -13.48 24.58 4.85
C ILE A 7 -13.67 24.34 6.36
N PRO A 8 -14.48 23.37 6.81
CA PRO A 8 -14.69 23.12 8.23
C PRO A 8 -13.35 22.76 8.88
N GLY A 9 -13.02 23.31 10.06
CA GLY A 9 -11.73 23.05 10.73
C GLY A 9 -11.38 21.56 10.90
N ASN A 10 -12.40 20.69 10.97
CA ASN A 10 -12.24 19.23 10.98
C ASN A 10 -11.57 18.69 9.69
N SER A 11 -11.87 19.26 8.52
CA SER A 11 -11.29 18.86 7.24
C SER A 11 -9.83 19.30 7.08
N GLN A 12 -9.45 20.44 7.66
CA GLN A 12 -8.05 20.89 7.68
C GLN A 12 -7.20 19.96 8.56
N ARG A 13 -7.73 19.54 9.72
CA ARG A 13 -7.07 18.56 10.59
C ARG A 13 -6.90 17.21 9.88
N ALA A 14 -7.95 16.73 9.21
CA ALA A 14 -7.88 15.48 8.44
C ALA A 14 -6.83 15.53 7.32
N ARG A 15 -6.72 16.67 6.62
CA ARG A 15 -5.68 16.89 5.61
C ARG A 15 -4.29 16.86 6.22
N SER A 16 -4.05 17.58 7.31
CA SER A 16 -2.76 17.55 8.01
C SER A 16 -2.37 16.14 8.48
N THR A 17 -3.32 15.38 9.01
CA THR A 17 -3.04 13.98 9.41
C THR A 17 -2.67 13.10 8.21
N ALA A 18 -3.37 13.26 7.09
CA ALA A 18 -3.04 12.54 5.86
C ALA A 18 -1.66 12.90 5.30
N LEU A 19 -1.26 14.17 5.37
CA LEU A 19 0.07 14.62 4.95
C LEU A 19 1.17 14.10 5.89
N ASN A 20 0.92 14.03 7.19
CA ASN A 20 1.87 13.41 8.13
C ASN A 20 2.04 11.91 7.85
N ALA A 21 0.96 11.21 7.49
CA ALA A 21 1.05 9.81 7.04
C ALA A 21 1.84 9.67 5.73
N PHE A 22 1.70 10.63 4.82
CA PHE A 22 2.50 10.67 3.59
C PHE A 22 3.99 10.95 3.85
N GLU A 23 4.31 11.79 4.84
CA GLU A 23 5.69 12.02 5.27
C GLU A 23 6.33 10.74 5.84
N ARG A 24 5.59 10.00 6.67
CA ARG A 24 6.05 8.69 7.17
C ARG A 24 6.24 7.68 6.06
N PHE A 25 5.32 7.65 5.10
CA PHE A 25 5.47 6.85 3.89
C PHE A 25 6.77 7.22 3.14
N ALA A 26 7.04 8.50 2.92
CA ALA A 26 8.25 8.96 2.24
C ALA A 26 9.51 8.47 2.97
N VAL A 27 9.55 8.65 4.30
CA VAL A 27 10.66 8.15 5.14
C VAL A 27 10.80 6.63 5.02
N SER A 28 9.69 5.87 4.97
CA SER A 28 9.73 4.41 4.82
C SER A 28 10.24 3.94 3.46
N GLU A 29 10.13 4.77 2.43
CA GLU A 29 10.70 4.56 1.09
C GLU A 29 12.12 5.14 0.96
N GLY A 30 12.69 5.70 2.03
CA GLY A 30 14.02 6.33 2.02
C GLY A 30 14.06 7.67 1.28
N LEU A 31 12.92 8.33 1.12
CA LEU A 31 12.76 9.59 0.40
C LEU A 31 12.28 10.71 1.32
N THR A 32 12.40 11.95 0.86
CA THR A 32 11.72 13.09 1.46
C THR A 32 10.48 13.45 0.65
N VAL A 33 9.49 14.06 1.28
CA VAL A 33 8.31 14.59 0.57
C VAL A 33 8.73 15.53 -0.57
N LYS A 34 9.75 16.36 -0.34
CA LYS A 34 10.31 17.26 -1.35
C LYS A 34 10.90 16.47 -2.54
N GLY A 35 11.69 15.43 -2.28
CA GLY A 35 12.25 14.59 -3.34
C GLY A 35 11.18 13.89 -4.18
N ILE A 36 10.09 13.42 -3.53
CA ILE A 36 8.93 12.88 -4.26
C ILE A 36 8.30 13.95 -5.15
N CYS A 37 8.10 15.17 -4.64
CA CYS A 37 7.55 16.28 -5.43
C CYS A 37 8.47 16.66 -6.60
N GLU A 38 9.79 16.65 -6.42
CA GLU A 38 10.75 16.90 -7.51
C GLU A 38 10.66 15.82 -8.60
N LEU A 39 10.55 14.54 -8.22
CA LEU A 39 10.35 13.44 -9.17
C LEU A 39 9.01 13.54 -9.92
N VAL A 40 7.93 13.86 -9.21
CA VAL A 40 6.59 14.03 -9.81
C VAL A 40 6.56 15.25 -10.75
N GLY A 41 7.19 16.36 -10.35
CA GLY A 41 7.23 17.57 -11.16
C GLY A 41 8.09 17.45 -12.42
N GLY A 42 9.10 16.57 -12.40
CA GLY A 42 9.92 16.24 -13.56
C GLY A 42 9.26 15.30 -14.56
N ASP A 43 8.16 14.63 -14.18
CA ASP A 43 7.46 13.66 -15.02
C ASP A 43 6.17 14.22 -15.61
N SER A 44 6.19 14.48 -16.92
CA SER A 44 5.01 14.97 -17.66
C SER A 44 4.01 13.87 -18.02
N THR A 45 4.39 12.59 -17.96
CA THR A 45 3.48 11.46 -18.29
C THR A 45 2.53 11.14 -17.13
N GLY A 46 2.87 11.56 -15.91
CA GLY A 46 2.12 11.26 -14.69
C GLY A 46 2.29 9.81 -14.21
N ASP A 47 3.26 9.07 -14.74
CA ASP A 47 3.62 7.74 -14.30
C ASP A 47 4.18 7.74 -12.89
N VAL A 48 5.07 8.68 -12.58
CA VAL A 48 5.65 8.82 -11.25
C VAL A 48 4.55 9.13 -10.23
N LEU A 49 3.63 10.05 -10.56
CA LEU A 49 2.48 10.36 -9.72
C LEU A 49 1.61 9.12 -9.46
N TYR A 50 1.36 8.33 -10.50
CA TYR A 50 0.62 7.08 -10.36
C TYR A 50 1.33 6.09 -9.43
N ILE A 51 2.64 5.86 -9.64
CA ILE A 51 3.44 4.90 -8.86
C ILE A 51 3.47 5.33 -7.38
N VAL A 52 3.70 6.61 -7.11
CA VAL A 52 3.72 7.16 -5.75
C VAL A 52 2.38 6.94 -5.05
N LEU A 53 1.26 7.24 -5.73
CA LEU A 53 -0.07 7.07 -5.15
C LEU A 53 -0.47 5.60 -4.99
N ASP A 54 -0.06 4.72 -5.90
CA ASP A 54 -0.29 3.28 -5.79
C ASP A 54 0.46 2.68 -4.59
N LYS A 55 1.76 3.00 -4.46
CA LYS A 55 2.57 2.61 -3.30
C LYS A 55 2.02 3.17 -1.99
N PHE A 56 1.58 4.44 -2.00
CA PHE A 56 0.98 5.05 -0.82
C PHE A 56 -0.34 4.38 -0.44
N ALA A 57 -1.17 3.98 -1.40
CA ALA A 57 -2.40 3.23 -1.15
C ALA A 57 -2.11 1.89 -0.46
N VAL A 58 -1.08 1.16 -0.92
CA VAL A 58 -0.61 -0.09 -0.28
C VAL A 58 -0.08 0.21 1.13
N TYR A 59 0.71 1.25 1.30
CA TYR A 59 1.23 1.66 2.62
C TYR A 59 0.09 1.95 3.62
N LEU A 60 -0.95 2.67 3.21
CA LEU A 60 -2.14 2.91 4.05
C LEU A 60 -2.90 1.63 4.39
N ALA A 61 -2.95 0.68 3.45
CA ALA A 61 -3.65 -0.58 3.65
C ALA A 61 -2.94 -1.51 4.65
N PHE A 62 -1.62 -1.40 4.82
CA PHE A 62 -0.83 -2.40 5.56
C PHE A 62 0.13 -1.85 6.64
N LYS A 63 0.67 -0.64 6.50
CA LYS A 63 1.81 -0.16 7.32
C LYS A 63 1.51 0.98 8.28
N GLU A 64 0.54 1.85 8.00
CA GLU A 64 0.39 3.11 8.74
C GLU A 64 -0.11 2.97 10.20
N SER A 65 -0.36 1.75 10.70
CA SER A 65 -0.81 1.59 12.09
C SER A 65 0.32 1.51 13.09
N SER A 66 0.38 2.52 13.96
CA SER A 66 1.25 2.51 15.15
C SER A 66 0.78 1.56 16.26
N LYS A 67 -0.44 1.00 16.18
CA LYS A 67 -1.05 0.15 17.22
C LYS A 67 -1.19 -1.32 16.79
N GLY A 68 -0.62 -1.70 15.65
CA GLY A 68 -0.75 -3.05 15.10
C GLY A 68 -2.12 -3.37 14.47
N SER A 69 -3.08 -2.43 14.50
CA SER A 69 -4.41 -2.58 13.89
C SER A 69 -4.54 -1.77 12.60
N LEU A 70 -4.94 -2.40 11.50
CA LEU A 70 -5.03 -1.71 10.21
C LEU A 70 -5.95 -0.47 10.26
N LEU A 71 -5.63 0.55 9.45
CA LEU A 71 -6.50 1.72 9.32
C LEU A 71 -7.90 1.30 8.85
N SER A 72 -8.93 1.89 9.44
CA SER A 72 -10.32 1.69 9.00
C SER A 72 -10.49 2.09 7.53
N LYS A 73 -11.45 1.47 6.83
CA LYS A 73 -11.75 1.80 5.43
C LYS A 73 -11.93 3.31 5.21
N ASN A 74 -12.69 3.96 6.09
CA ASN A 74 -12.97 5.40 6.01
C ASN A 74 -11.70 6.25 6.19
N SER A 75 -10.80 5.83 7.08
CA SER A 75 -9.51 6.50 7.29
C SER A 75 -8.59 6.35 6.07
N VAL A 76 -8.50 5.16 5.50
CA VAL A 76 -7.70 4.89 4.29
C VAL A 76 -8.19 5.74 3.12
N ALA A 77 -9.51 5.73 2.84
CA ALA A 77 -10.10 6.53 1.77
C ALA A 77 -9.87 8.03 1.99
N SER A 78 -10.03 8.51 3.23
CA SER A 78 -9.80 9.91 3.58
C SER A 78 -8.34 10.32 3.38
N TYR A 79 -7.37 9.52 3.83
CA TYR A 79 -5.95 9.87 3.72
C TYR A 79 -5.49 9.85 2.27
N PHE A 80 -5.85 8.79 1.53
CA PHE A 80 -5.57 8.70 0.10
C PHE A 80 -6.17 9.89 -0.68
N GLY A 81 -7.43 10.21 -0.42
CA GLY A 81 -8.11 11.34 -1.06
C GLY A 81 -7.43 12.67 -0.79
N ASN A 82 -7.04 12.95 0.45
CA ASN A 82 -6.36 14.19 0.83
C ASN A 82 -4.98 14.34 0.18
N VAL A 83 -4.16 13.28 0.18
CA VAL A 83 -2.82 13.30 -0.43
C VAL A 83 -2.90 13.43 -1.94
N LYS A 84 -3.79 12.66 -2.58
CA LYS A 84 -4.05 12.76 -4.02
C LYS A 84 -4.43 14.18 -4.42
N ASN A 85 -5.39 14.77 -3.71
CA ASN A 85 -5.83 16.14 -4.00
C ASN A 85 -4.69 17.15 -3.76
N HIS A 86 -3.90 16.97 -2.71
CA HIS A 86 -2.74 17.83 -2.45
C HIS A 86 -1.70 17.78 -3.59
N LEU A 87 -1.35 16.59 -4.08
CA LEU A 87 -0.40 16.46 -5.19
C LEU A 87 -0.96 17.06 -6.49
N LEU A 88 -2.25 16.90 -6.75
CA LEU A 88 -2.89 17.50 -7.93
C LEU A 88 -3.04 19.02 -7.84
N GLU A 89 -3.15 19.58 -6.63
CA GLU A 89 -3.09 21.04 -6.41
C GLU A 89 -1.68 21.59 -6.70
N LEU A 90 -0.63 20.83 -6.40
CA LEU A 90 0.75 21.20 -6.71
C LEU A 90 1.09 21.03 -8.20
N PHE A 91 0.52 20.01 -8.85
CA PHE A 91 0.79 19.64 -10.24
C PHE A 91 -0.50 19.56 -11.07
N PRO A 92 -1.19 20.69 -11.32
CA PRO A 92 -2.50 20.68 -11.98
C PRO A 92 -2.45 20.12 -13.40
N ALA A 93 -1.32 20.25 -14.10
CA ALA A 93 -1.11 19.69 -15.45
C ALA A 93 -1.28 18.16 -15.49
N LEU A 94 -0.98 17.46 -14.39
CA LEU A 94 -1.07 15.99 -14.32
C LEU A 94 -2.49 15.49 -14.12
N SER A 95 -3.44 16.36 -13.75
CA SER A 95 -4.83 15.98 -13.46
C SER A 95 -5.54 15.33 -14.65
N ALA A 96 -5.37 15.89 -15.86
CA ALA A 96 -5.98 15.37 -17.09
C ALA A 96 -5.37 14.03 -17.52
N VAL A 97 -4.07 13.83 -17.27
CA VAL A 97 -3.31 12.66 -17.72
C VAL A 97 -3.52 11.46 -16.78
N SER A 98 -3.61 11.71 -15.48
CA SER A 98 -3.61 10.66 -14.46
C SER A 98 -5.01 10.28 -13.94
N GLY A 99 -6.05 11.09 -14.22
CA GLY A 99 -7.38 10.95 -13.61
C GLY A 99 -7.99 9.53 -13.63
N ARG A 100 -8.00 8.86 -14.80
CA ARG A 100 -8.53 7.47 -14.92
C ARG A 100 -7.73 6.46 -14.10
N ARG A 101 -6.40 6.58 -14.09
CA ARG A 101 -5.51 5.67 -13.37
C ARG A 101 -5.63 5.86 -11.87
N LEU A 102 -5.71 7.10 -11.40
CA LEU A 102 -5.91 7.40 -9.98
C LEU A 102 -7.28 6.94 -9.46
N HIS A 103 -8.33 7.03 -10.29
CA HIS A 103 -9.63 6.45 -9.97
C HIS A 103 -9.57 4.93 -9.83
N LYS A 104 -8.80 4.26 -10.70
CA LYS A 104 -8.58 2.81 -10.61
C LYS A 104 -7.92 2.41 -9.29
N ILE A 105 -6.87 3.13 -8.85
CA ILE A 105 -6.23 2.90 -7.54
C ILE A 105 -7.27 3.03 -6.41
N ALA A 106 -8.04 4.12 -6.39
CA ALA A 106 -9.06 4.35 -5.37
C ALA A 106 -10.12 3.22 -5.34
N SER A 107 -10.57 2.75 -6.51
CA SER A 107 -11.53 1.65 -6.62
C SER A 107 -10.96 0.31 -6.13
N ILE A 108 -9.71 0.01 -6.47
CA ILE A 108 -9.01 -1.18 -5.98
C ILE A 108 -8.87 -1.11 -4.46
N LEU A 109 -8.40 0.02 -3.94
CA LEU A 109 -8.22 0.26 -2.51
C LEU A 109 -9.53 0.10 -1.73
N ASP A 110 -10.64 0.63 -2.27
CA ASP A 110 -11.97 0.51 -1.66
C ASP A 110 -12.44 -0.96 -1.57
N LYS A 111 -12.31 -1.71 -2.68
CA LYS A 111 -12.65 -3.14 -2.74
C LYS A 111 -11.82 -3.96 -1.75
N TYR A 112 -10.52 -3.71 -1.68
CA TYR A 112 -9.64 -4.41 -0.74
C TYR A 112 -9.99 -4.07 0.71
N CYS A 113 -10.23 -2.80 1.03
CA CYS A 113 -10.61 -2.41 2.38
C CYS A 113 -11.94 -3.04 2.83
N SER A 114 -12.92 -3.15 1.93
CA SER A 114 -14.18 -3.84 2.20
C SER A 114 -14.03 -5.33 2.51
N LYS A 115 -13.09 -6.02 1.87
CA LYS A 115 -12.81 -7.44 2.14
C LYS A 115 -12.09 -7.64 3.48
N ARG A 116 -11.26 -6.68 3.90
CA ARG A 116 -10.58 -6.74 5.21
C ARG A 116 -11.56 -6.70 6.39
N ASP A 117 -12.66 -5.96 6.27
CA ASP A 117 -13.67 -5.85 7.33
C ASP A 117 -14.61 -7.07 7.40
N THR A 118 -14.63 -7.92 6.36
CA THR A 118 -15.61 -9.02 6.24
C THR A 118 -15.04 -10.42 6.43
N GLU A 119 -13.72 -10.62 6.47
CA GLU A 119 -13.19 -11.99 6.44
C GLU A 119 -11.73 -12.10 6.93
N PHE A 120 -11.51 -12.20 8.25
CA PHE A 120 -10.25 -12.73 8.81
C PHE A 120 -10.41 -13.52 10.12
N THR A 121 -11.60 -14.06 10.42
CA THR A 121 -11.78 -14.93 11.59
C THR A 121 -11.39 -16.39 11.35
N HIS A 122 -11.02 -16.78 10.12
CA HIS A 122 -10.60 -18.15 9.80
C HIS A 122 -9.42 -18.23 8.83
N GLN A 123 -8.41 -17.37 8.95
CA GLN A 123 -7.12 -17.71 8.36
C GLN A 123 -6.46 -18.82 9.19
N ALA A 124 -6.03 -19.89 8.53
CA ALA A 124 -5.11 -20.84 9.14
C ALA A 124 -3.88 -20.06 9.66
N PRO A 125 -3.27 -20.48 10.79
CA PRO A 125 -2.08 -19.84 11.32
C PRO A 125 -1.07 -19.57 10.21
N PRO A 126 -0.39 -18.41 10.20
CA PRO A 126 0.67 -18.12 9.23
C PRO A 126 1.63 -19.30 9.19
N CYS A 127 1.85 -19.86 7.99
CA CYS A 127 2.77 -20.98 7.83
C CYS A 127 4.16 -20.55 8.34
N THR A 128 4.61 -21.20 9.42
CA THR A 128 5.89 -20.90 10.05
C THR A 128 7.01 -21.66 9.34
N LYS A 129 8.25 -21.21 9.54
CA LYS A 129 9.44 -21.90 9.04
C LYS A 129 9.52 -23.35 9.52
N SER A 130 9.02 -23.66 10.72
CA SER A 130 8.89 -25.03 11.23
C SER A 130 7.85 -25.86 10.48
N ASP A 131 6.75 -25.24 10.04
CA ASP A 131 5.72 -25.92 9.26
C ASP A 131 6.25 -26.30 7.88
N LEU A 132 7.01 -25.41 7.23
CA LEU A 132 7.69 -25.68 5.96
C LEU A 132 8.72 -26.81 6.09
N ARG A 133 9.56 -26.80 7.13
CA ARG A 133 10.52 -27.89 7.38
C ARG A 133 9.83 -29.23 7.65
N SER A 134 8.71 -29.21 8.36
CA SER A 134 7.91 -30.41 8.62
C SER A 134 7.32 -30.97 7.31
N LEU A 135 6.82 -30.09 6.44
CA LEU A 135 6.35 -30.45 5.11
C LEU A 135 7.47 -31.08 4.27
N SER A 136 8.64 -30.44 4.21
CA SER A 136 9.83 -30.95 3.51
C SER A 136 10.27 -32.31 4.03
N SER A 137 10.26 -32.53 5.35
CA SER A 137 10.62 -33.82 5.94
C SER A 137 9.63 -34.93 5.59
N VAL A 138 8.33 -34.62 5.56
CA VAL A 138 7.29 -35.59 5.18
C VAL A 138 7.38 -35.94 3.69
N MET A 139 7.60 -34.95 2.82
CA MET A 139 7.82 -35.13 1.39
C MET A 139 9.04 -36.03 1.13
N LEU A 140 10.17 -35.75 1.78
CA LEU A 140 11.41 -36.52 1.61
C LEU A 140 11.28 -37.98 2.12
N LYS A 141 10.46 -38.20 3.15
CA LYS A 141 10.19 -39.55 3.70
C LYS A 141 9.23 -40.37 2.82
N ARG A 142 8.42 -39.71 1.99
CA ARG A 142 7.43 -40.35 1.10
C ARG A 142 7.84 -40.32 -0.37
N ALA A 143 8.92 -39.62 -0.70
CA ALA A 143 9.49 -39.55 -2.03
C ALA A 143 9.85 -40.97 -2.52
N ALA A 144 9.31 -41.34 -3.67
CA ALA A 144 9.56 -42.63 -4.32
C ALA A 144 10.20 -42.45 -5.71
N SER A 145 10.30 -41.21 -6.19
CA SER A 145 10.87 -40.87 -7.50
C SER A 145 11.79 -39.64 -7.42
N ALA A 146 12.69 -39.51 -8.40
CA ALA A 146 13.60 -38.37 -8.51
C ALA A 146 12.86 -37.01 -8.63
N HIS A 147 11.63 -36.99 -9.13
CA HIS A 147 10.82 -35.77 -9.27
C HIS A 147 10.37 -35.21 -7.92
N ASP A 148 10.08 -36.08 -6.95
CA ASP A 148 9.62 -35.70 -5.61
C ASP A 148 10.68 -34.91 -4.81
N TYR A 149 11.96 -35.05 -5.18
CA TYR A 149 13.07 -34.30 -4.57
C TYR A 149 13.21 -32.87 -5.11
N HIS A 150 12.70 -32.59 -6.32
CA HIS A 150 12.76 -31.24 -6.91
C HIS A 150 11.86 -30.26 -6.16
N ASP A 151 10.67 -30.69 -5.75
CA ASP A 151 9.74 -29.88 -4.97
C ASP A 151 10.30 -29.52 -3.59
N VAL A 152 11.06 -30.44 -2.98
CA VAL A 152 11.75 -30.20 -1.70
C VAL A 152 12.92 -29.22 -1.87
N ALA A 153 13.64 -29.28 -2.99
CA ALA A 153 14.71 -28.33 -3.28
C ALA A 153 14.18 -26.90 -3.43
N LEU A 154 13.02 -26.72 -4.07
CA LEU A 154 12.37 -25.41 -4.20
C LEU A 154 11.92 -24.83 -2.84
N LEU A 155 11.44 -25.68 -1.94
CA LEU A 155 11.05 -25.25 -0.58
C LEU A 155 12.25 -24.80 0.28
N ASN A 156 13.42 -25.43 0.11
CA ASN A 156 14.64 -25.07 0.85
C ASN A 156 15.41 -23.89 0.24
N CYS A 157 15.26 -23.59 -1.06
CA CYS A 157 15.94 -22.46 -1.70
C CYS A 157 15.46 -21.08 -1.20
N ASN A 158 14.27 -21.00 -0.57
CA ASN A 158 13.78 -19.77 0.07
C ASN A 158 14.41 -19.49 1.46
N GLU A 159 15.34 -20.33 1.95
CA GLU A 159 16.04 -20.11 3.24
C GLU A 159 17.41 -19.40 3.10
N LEU A 160 17.84 -18.96 1.90
CA LEU A 160 19.19 -18.41 1.64
C LEU A 160 19.27 -16.90 1.34
N THR A 161 18.24 -16.12 1.69
CA THR A 161 18.27 -14.64 1.73
C THR A 161 17.58 -14.15 2.97
#